data_AF-A0A9Q0F4A3-F1
#
_entry.id   AF-A0A9Q0F4A3-F1
#
_cell.length_a   1.000
_cell.length_b   1.000
_cell.length_c   1.000
_cell.angle_alpha   90.00
_cell.angle_beta   90.00
_cell.angle_gamma   90.00
#
_symmetry.space_group_name_H-M   'P 1'
#
loop_
_entity.id
_entity.type
_entity.pdbx_description
1 polymer ?
#
loop_
_entity_poly.entity_id
_entity_poly.type
_entity_poly.pdbx_seq_one_letter_code
_entity_poly.pdbx_strand_id
1 'polypeptide(L)'
;MMVVLGALHELTVCWKKIGHYNKKCRCIPGTGGYRESSMLNDPVHSIGDQYSIIETDEAIASANVVKFEVQLYKARDEKYLLDLQRVQGPQFLFLDLCAALLAQLQVI
;
A
#
# COMPACT_ATOMS: atom_id res chain seq x y z
N MET A 1 -11.90 -1.02 -14.26
CA MET A 1 -11.25 0.14 -13.61
C MET A 1 -12.06 0.69 -12.45
N MET A 2 -13.39 0.89 -12.56
CA MET A 2 -14.22 1.40 -11.45
C MET A 2 -14.06 0.58 -10.15
N VAL A 3 -14.18 -0.75 -10.23
CA VAL A 3 -14.01 -1.66 -9.09
C VAL A 3 -12.64 -1.49 -8.42
N VAL A 4 -11.58 -1.35 -9.22
CA VAL A 4 -10.22 -1.12 -8.71
C VAL A 4 -10.12 0.21 -7.98
N LEU A 5 -10.75 1.28 -8.48
CA LEU A 5 -10.76 2.57 -7.79
C LEU A 5 -11.56 2.51 -6.48
N GLY A 6 -12.65 1.74 -6.45
CA GLY A 6 -13.40 1.47 -5.22
C GLY A 6 -12.53 0.77 -4.17
N ALA A 7 -11.82 -0.30 -4.55
CA ALA A 7 -10.93 -1.00 -3.63
C ALA A 7 -9.77 -0.12 -3.12
N LEU A 8 -9.20 0.74 -3.98
CA LEU A 8 -8.19 1.72 -3.57
C LEU A 8 -8.77 2.75 -2.58
N HIS A 9 -10.02 3.16 -2.76
CA HIS A 9 -10.72 4.07 -1.85
C HIS A 9 -10.84 3.47 -0.44
N GLU A 10 -11.33 2.22 -0.36
CA GLU A 10 -11.50 1.51 0.91
C GLU A 10 -10.17 1.30 1.65
N LEU A 11 -9.06 1.20 0.91
CA LEU A 11 -7.71 1.12 1.48
C LEU A 11 -7.08 2.50 1.78
N THR A 12 -7.85 3.58 1.70
CA THR A 12 -7.40 4.97 1.92
C THR A 12 -6.21 5.38 1.03
N VAL A 13 -6.06 4.73 -0.12
CA VAL A 13 -4.99 5.06 -1.08
C VAL A 13 -5.38 6.32 -1.83
N CYS A 14 -4.47 7.29 -1.95
CA CYS A 14 -4.66 8.44 -2.84
C CYS A 14 -4.21 8.09 -4.25
N TRP A 15 -4.92 8.51 -5.29
CA TRP A 15 -4.47 8.31 -6.67
C TRP A 15 -4.72 9.51 -7.57
N LYS A 16 -3.95 9.57 -8.66
CA LYS A 16 -4.19 10.48 -9.79
C LYS A 16 -4.30 9.73 -11.10
N LYS A 17 -5.16 10.23 -12.00
CA LYS A 17 -5.31 9.70 -13.35
C LYS A 17 -4.12 10.12 -14.22
N ILE A 18 -3.48 9.13 -14.84
CA ILE A 18 -2.48 9.34 -15.90
C ILE A 18 -3.07 8.98 -17.27
N GLY A 19 -3.88 7.92 -17.31
CA GLY A 19 -4.63 7.51 -18.50
C GLY A 19 -5.98 6.90 -18.12
N HIS A 20 -6.75 6.48 -19.13
CA HIS A 20 -8.04 5.82 -18.90
C HIS A 20 -7.88 4.58 -18.00
N TYR A 21 -6.81 3.82 -18.24
CA TYR A 21 -6.51 2.56 -17.55
C TYR A 21 -5.22 2.59 -16.70
N ASN A 22 -4.63 3.77 -16.49
CA ASN A 22 -3.43 3.98 -15.67
C ASN A 22 -3.72 4.92 -14.50
N LYS A 23 -3.21 4.58 -13.32
CA LYS A 23 -3.26 5.40 -12.10
C LYS A 23 -1.90 5.40 -11.40
N LYS A 24 -1.44 6.58 -10.97
CA LYS A 24 -0.35 6.72 -10.01
C LYS A 24 -0.96 6.85 -8.62
N CYS A 25 -0.50 6.01 -7.70
CA CYS A 25 -1.06 5.86 -6.37
C CYS A 25 -0.01 6.20 -5.31
N ARG A 26 -0.49 6.69 -4.17
CA ARG A 26 0.28 6.98 -2.98
C ARG A 26 -0.49 6.46 -1.78
N CYS A 27 0.12 5.54 -1.06
CA CYS A 27 -0.34 5.07 0.23
C CYS A 27 0.60 5.65 1.29
N ILE A 28 0.04 6.31 2.30
CA ILE A 28 0.73 6.50 3.57
C ILE A 28 0.10 5.46 4.48
N PRO A 29 0.84 4.42 4.91
CA PRO A 29 0.39 3.52 5.96
C PRO A 29 0.13 4.38 7.21
N GLY A 30 -1.14 4.69 7.44
CA GLY A 30 -1.55 5.52 8.55
C GLY A 30 -1.49 4.71 9.84
N THR A 31 -0.98 5.35 10.87
CA THR A 31 -1.13 5.12 12.32
C THR A 31 -2.59 4.92 12.81
N GLY A 32 -3.53 4.61 11.92
CA GLY A 32 -4.95 4.40 12.22
C GLY A 32 -5.39 3.00 11.81
N GLY A 33 -5.50 2.11 12.81
CA GLY A 33 -6.36 0.95 12.73
C GLY A 33 -5.70 -0.39 12.45
N TYR A 34 -4.56 -0.71 13.09
CA TYR A 34 -4.34 -2.09 13.52
C TYR A 34 -5.46 -2.45 14.51
N ARG A 35 -6.64 -2.84 13.99
CA ARG A 35 -7.60 -3.63 14.73
C ARG A 35 -7.17 -5.08 14.61
N GLU A 36 -6.14 -5.44 15.35
CA GLU A 36 -6.11 -6.76 15.94
C GLU A 36 -5.48 -6.67 17.33
N SER A 37 -6.39 -6.77 18.31
CA SER A 37 -6.07 -7.24 19.65
C SER A 37 -5.57 -8.67 19.52
N SER A 38 -4.25 -8.87 19.51
CA SER A 38 -3.65 -10.13 19.92
C SER A 38 -2.41 -9.83 20.73
N MET A 39 -2.59 -9.91 22.05
CA MET A 39 -1.49 -10.14 22.96
C MET A 39 -0.85 -11.48 22.63
N LEU A 40 0.36 -11.46 22.08
CA LEU A 40 1.35 -12.50 22.35
C LEU A 40 2.71 -11.81 22.54
N ASN A 41 3.13 -11.82 23.81
CA ASN A 41 4.48 -11.51 24.22
C ASN A 41 5.42 -12.58 23.63
N ASP A 42 6.48 -12.16 22.94
CA ASP A 42 7.83 -12.62 23.28
C ASP A 42 8.92 -11.73 22.65
N PRO A 43 10.09 -11.55 23.32
CA PRO A 43 11.05 -10.51 23.00
C PRO A 43 12.30 -11.07 22.32
N VAL A 44 12.55 -10.71 21.05
CA VAL A 44 13.89 -10.92 20.45
C VAL A 44 14.23 -9.77 19.49
N HIS A 45 15.10 -8.89 20.00
CA HIS A 45 16.14 -8.12 19.30
C HIS A 45 15.83 -7.42 17.97
N SER A 46 15.59 -6.12 18.04
CA SER A 46 16.53 -5.15 17.45
C SER A 46 16.31 -3.75 18.05
N ILE A 47 17.05 -3.44 19.11
CA ILE A 47 17.18 -2.10 19.70
C ILE A 47 18.67 -1.78 19.76
N GLY A 48 19.02 -0.59 19.25
CA GLY A 48 20.28 0.11 19.50
C GLY A 48 20.99 0.48 18.20
N ASP A 49 21.23 1.74 17.82
CA ASP A 49 21.07 3.02 18.50
C ASP A 49 21.14 4.12 17.42
N GLN A 50 20.23 5.10 17.47
CA GLN A 50 20.58 6.51 17.66
C GLN A 50 19.32 7.37 17.58
N TYR A 51 18.74 7.64 18.75
CA TYR A 51 17.86 8.78 18.93
C TYR A 51 18.72 10.05 19.00
N SER A 52 18.62 10.91 18.00
CA SER A 52 18.87 12.34 18.14
C SER A 52 17.56 13.09 17.87
N ILE A 53 16.79 13.22 18.95
CA ILE A 53 16.22 14.48 19.44
C ILE A 53 15.78 15.50 18.36
N ILE A 54 14.44 15.61 18.23
CA ILE A 54 13.61 16.69 17.63
C ILE A 54 13.49 16.63 16.08
N GLU A 55 12.24 16.64 15.58
CA GLU A 55 11.79 16.54 14.15
C GLU A 55 11.43 15.12 13.63
N THR A 56 10.48 14.40 14.27
CA THR A 56 10.30 12.96 13.97
C THR A 56 8.89 12.48 13.63
N ASP A 57 7.93 13.35 13.31
CA ASP A 57 6.62 12.87 12.82
C ASP A 57 6.57 12.88 11.28
N GLU A 58 7.04 13.97 10.67
CA GLU A 58 7.03 14.15 9.21
C GLU A 58 8.09 13.30 8.50
N ALA A 59 9.25 13.09 9.13
CA ALA A 59 10.32 12.24 8.61
C ALA A 59 9.96 10.74 8.65
N ILE A 60 9.32 10.26 9.73
CA ILE A 60 8.85 8.86 9.83
C ILE A 60 7.66 8.62 8.90
N ALA A 61 6.74 9.58 8.80
CA ALA A 61 5.64 9.52 7.84
C ALA A 61 6.15 9.41 6.39
N SER A 62 7.30 10.02 6.07
CA SER A 62 7.94 9.93 4.76
C SER A 62 8.57 8.55 4.48
N ALA A 63 9.10 7.87 5.50
CA ALA A 63 9.81 6.59 5.37
C ALA A 63 8.88 5.43 4.97
N ASN A 64 7.63 5.47 5.42
CA ASN A 64 6.65 4.41 5.15
C ASN A 64 5.77 4.69 3.93
N VAL A 65 5.94 5.83 3.24
CA VAL A 65 5.15 6.12 2.04
C VAL A 65 5.45 5.13 0.93
N VAL A 66 4.42 4.47 0.43
CA VAL A 66 4.49 3.62 -0.76
C VAL A 66 3.88 4.37 -1.95
N LYS A 67 4.66 4.52 -3.01
CA LYS A 67 4.18 5.01 -4.32
C LYS A 67 4.21 3.85 -5.30
N PHE A 68 3.12 3.66 -6.03
CA PHE A 68 2.99 2.58 -6.99
C PHE A 68 2.09 3.00 -8.15
N GLU A 69 2.14 2.23 -9.23
CA GLU A 69 1.29 2.39 -10.40
C GLU A 69 0.36 1.20 -10.54
N VAL A 70 -0.85 1.50 -11.01
CA VAL A 70 -1.88 0.51 -11.33
C VAL A 70 -2.20 0.65 -12.79
N GLN A 71 -2.11 -0.46 -13.51
CA GLN A 71 -2.34 -0.50 -14.94
C GLN A 71 -3.25 -1.68 -15.28
N LEU A 72 -4.35 -1.39 -15.98
CA LEU A 72 -5.26 -2.42 -16.48
C LEU A 72 -4.97 -2.65 -17.96
N TYR A 73 -4.77 -3.91 -18.33
CA TYR A 73 -4.58 -4.37 -19.70
C TYR A 73 -5.74 -5.28 -20.11
N LYS A 74 -6.20 -5.15 -21.36
CA LYS A 74 -7.12 -6.12 -21.96
C LYS A 74 -6.29 -7.30 -22.46
N ALA A 75 -6.62 -8.50 -21.98
CA ALA A 75 -6.09 -9.76 -22.47
C ALA A 75 -7.06 -10.39 -23.49
N ARG A 76 -6.77 -11.61 -23.94
CA ARG A 76 -7.68 -12.39 -24.79
C ARG A 76 -8.90 -12.85 -23.99
N ASP A 77 -9.95 -13.27 -24.69
CA ASP A 77 -11.14 -13.92 -24.12
C ASP A 77 -11.87 -13.08 -23.05
N GLU A 78 -11.99 -11.76 -23.28
CA GLU A 78 -12.59 -10.81 -22.33
C GLU A 78 -11.97 -10.83 -20.92
N LYS A 79 -10.73 -11.34 -20.81
CA LYS A 79 -9.96 -11.29 -19.58
C LYS A 79 -9.21 -9.96 -19.49
N TYR A 80 -8.90 -9.58 -18.26
CA TYR A 80 -8.12 -8.39 -17.97
C TYR A 80 -6.97 -8.76 -17.05
N LEU A 81 -5.83 -8.12 -17.25
CA LEU A 81 -4.67 -8.21 -16.37
C LEU A 81 -4.54 -6.89 -15.61
N LEU A 82 -4.50 -6.97 -14.29
CA LEU A 82 -4.23 -5.85 -13.41
C LEU A 82 -2.76 -5.93 -12.97
N ASP A 83 -1.96 -4.99 -13.46
CA ASP A 83 -0.56 -4.83 -13.10
C ASP A 83 -0.40 -3.82 -11.96
N LEU A 84 0.46 -4.15 -11.00
CA LEU A 84 0.76 -3.37 -9.81
C LEU A 84 2.28 -3.20 -9.73
N GLN A 85 2.77 -1.99 -10.01
CA GLN A 85 4.21 -1.72 -10.06
C GLN A 85 4.61 -0.77 -8.93
N ARG A 86 5.48 -1.24 -8.02
CA ARG A 86 6.10 -0.36 -7.02
C ARG A 86 7.00 0.67 -7.71
N VAL A 87 6.81 1.94 -7.39
CA VAL A 87 7.64 3.06 -7.87
C VAL A 87 8.62 3.51 -6.79
N GLN A 88 8.16 3.64 -5.55
CA GLN A 88 8.97 4.08 -4.40
C GLN A 88 8.39 3.49 -3.10
N GLY A 89 9.24 3.40 -2.07
CA GLY A 89 8.85 2.99 -0.72
C GLY A 89 9.25 1.56 -0.38
N PRO A 90 9.00 1.11 0.86
CA PRO A 90 9.41 -0.21 1.34
C PRO A 90 8.74 -1.36 0.57
N GLN A 91 9.51 -2.41 0.27
CA GLN A 91 9.03 -3.54 -0.54
C GLN A 91 7.97 -4.38 0.18
N PHE A 92 8.16 -4.68 1.46
CA PHE A 92 7.20 -5.49 2.22
C PHE A 92 5.87 -4.76 2.41
N LEU A 93 5.88 -3.47 2.74
CA LEU A 93 4.65 -2.67 2.81
C LEU A 93 3.90 -2.63 1.48
N PHE A 94 4.60 -2.62 0.35
CA PHE A 94 3.97 -2.73 -0.96
C PHE A 94 3.32 -4.12 -1.17
N LEU A 95 3.96 -5.20 -0.73
CA LEU A 95 3.38 -6.55 -0.81
C LEU A 95 2.15 -6.70 0.09
N ASP A 96 2.18 -6.15 1.30
CA ASP A 96 1.02 -6.12 2.21
C ASP A 96 -0.14 -5.35 1.58
N LEU A 97 0.14 -4.20 0.96
CA LEU A 97 -0.85 -3.43 0.22
C LEU A 97 -1.43 -4.21 -0.97
N CYS A 98 -0.60 -4.96 -1.70
CA CYS A 98 -1.07 -5.83 -2.78
C CYS A 98 -2.02 -6.91 -2.24
N ALA A 99 -1.66 -7.57 -1.14
CA ALA A 99 -2.51 -8.58 -0.50
C ALA A 99 -3.86 -7.98 -0.06
N ALA A 100 -3.83 -6.82 0.59
CA ALA A 100 -5.04 -6.10 0.99
C ALA A 100 -5.92 -5.71 -0.21
N LEU A 101 -5.32 -5.26 -1.30
CA LEU A 101 -6.04 -4.91 -2.54
C LEU A 101 -6.69 -6.15 -3.16
N LEU A 102 -5.98 -7.27 -3.25
CA LEU A 102 -6.53 -8.52 -3.76
C LEU A 102 -7.69 -9.03 -2.90
N ALA A 103 -7.61 -8.85 -1.57
CA ALA A 103 -8.68 -9.23 -0.65
C ALA A 103 -9.93 -8.36 -0.86
N GLN A 104 -9.75 -7.04 -1.00
CA GLN A 104 -10.85 -6.12 -1.29
C GLN A 104 -11.49 -6.37 -2.66
N LEU A 105 -10.70 -6.82 -3.63
CA LEU A 105 -11.20 -7.21 -4.96
C LEU A 105 -11.88 -8.59 -4.97
N GLN A 106 -11.79 -9.36 -3.88
CA GLN A 106 -12.35 -10.72 -3.76
C GLN A 106 -11.80 -11.67 -4.84
N VAL A 107 -10.50 -11.59 -5.12
CA VAL A 107 -9.82 -12.41 -6.15
C VAL A 107 -8.85 -13.45 -5.55
N ILE A 108 -8.92 -13.68 -4.24
CA ILE A 108 -8.15 -14.69 -3.48
C ILE A 108 -9.10 -15.65 -2.78
#